data_AF-A0A3R9SLT1-F1
#
_entry.id   AF-A0A3R9SLT1-F1
#
_cell.length_a   1.000
_cell.length_b   1.000
_cell.length_c   1.000
_cell.angle_alpha   90.00
_cell.angle_beta   90.00
_cell.angle_gamma   90.00
#
_symmetry.space_group_name_H-M   'P 1'
#
loop_
_entity.id
_entity.type
_entity.pdbx_description
1 polymer ?
#
loop_
_entity_poly.entity_id
_entity_poly.type
_entity_poly.pdbx_seq_one_letter_code
_entity_poly.pdbx_strand_id
1 'polypeptide(L)'
;VSNRNDPAQSIQGGAKYYDLMLSEYDDIPFPDRNWYALVAYNMGPGAVNQIQKRLQAQGKDPNQWVNLYNYLQSNKTRNGRYKQAVQYVTRIRAYLEHIKTAQTRINI
;
A
#
# COMPACT_ATOMS: atom_id res chain seq x y z
N VAL A 1 -7.62 -9.14 -19.05
CA VAL A 1 -6.49 -10.09 -18.85
C VAL A 1 -6.91 -11.41 -19.48
N SER A 2 -6.24 -11.83 -20.56
CA SER A 2 -6.55 -13.09 -21.26
C SER A 2 -5.71 -14.27 -20.77
N ASN A 3 -4.53 -14.04 -20.17
CA ASN A 3 -3.72 -15.07 -19.51
C ASN A 3 -3.00 -14.52 -18.27
N ARG A 4 -3.22 -15.13 -17.09
CA ARG A 4 -2.58 -14.70 -15.81
C ARG A 4 -1.16 -15.24 -15.62
N ASN A 5 -0.72 -16.17 -16.47
CA ASN A 5 0.60 -16.79 -16.39
C ASN A 5 1.63 -16.15 -17.34
N ASP A 6 1.22 -15.19 -18.17
CA ASP A 6 2.14 -14.36 -18.96
C ASP A 6 2.75 -13.27 -18.05
N PRO A 7 4.08 -13.28 -17.80
CA PRO A 7 4.73 -12.31 -16.93
C PRO A 7 4.50 -10.86 -17.37
N ALA A 8 4.53 -10.57 -18.68
CA ALA A 8 4.39 -9.20 -19.18
C ALA A 8 2.97 -8.67 -18.94
N GLN A 9 1.95 -9.48 -19.26
CA GLN A 9 0.55 -9.11 -19.01
C GLN A 9 0.25 -8.99 -17.51
N SER A 10 0.85 -9.84 -16.67
CA SER A 10 0.67 -9.79 -15.22
C SER A 10 1.28 -8.52 -14.61
N ILE A 11 2.49 -8.14 -15.03
CA ILE A 11 3.15 -6.90 -14.60
C ILE A 11 2.33 -5.68 -15.01
N GLN A 12 1.90 -5.61 -16.28
CA GLN A 12 1.10 -4.49 -16.77
C GLN A 12 -0.26 -4.40 -16.06
N GLY A 13 -0.94 -5.54 -15.85
CA GLY A 13 -2.20 -5.58 -15.13
C GLY A 13 -2.06 -5.12 -13.68
N GLY A 14 -1.00 -5.57 -13.00
CA GLY A 14 -0.67 -5.15 -11.64
C GLY A 14 -0.34 -3.65 -11.55
N ALA A 15 0.48 -3.13 -12.47
CA ALA A 15 0.80 -1.71 -12.54
C ALA A 15 -0.46 -0.86 -12.74
N LYS A 16 -1.32 -1.24 -13.70
CA LYS A 16 -2.59 -0.55 -13.93
C LYS A 16 -3.52 -0.58 -12.72
N TYR A 17 -3.56 -1.70 -11.99
CA TYR A 17 -4.36 -1.78 -10.76
C TYR A 17 -3.76 -0.92 -9.64
N TYR A 18 -2.44 -0.83 -9.54
CA TYR A 18 -1.78 0.09 -8.61
C TYR A 18 -2.04 1.56 -8.94
N ASP A 19 -2.00 1.94 -10.23
CA ASP A 19 -2.36 3.30 -10.67
C ASP A 19 -3.80 3.65 -10.29
N LEU A 20 -4.73 2.70 -10.42
CA LEU A 20 -6.11 2.89 -9.94
C LEU A 20 -6.15 3.15 -8.43
N MET A 21 -5.33 2.46 -7.63
CA MET A 21 -5.25 2.71 -6.18
C MET A 21 -4.60 4.08 -5.89
N LEU A 22 -3.63 4.52 -6.68
CA LEU A 22 -3.08 5.89 -6.55
C LEU A 22 -4.15 6.95 -6.85
N SER A 23 -5.01 6.72 -7.85
CA SER A 23 -6.12 7.63 -8.16
C SER A 23 -7.21 7.66 -7.08
N GLU A 24 -7.49 6.52 -6.43
CA GLU A 24 -8.48 6.45 -5.34
C GLU A 24 -8.10 7.31 -4.10
N TYR A 25 -6.81 7.56 -3.89
CA TYR A 25 -6.28 8.33 -2.75
C TYR A 25 -5.54 9.59 -3.21
N ASP A 26 -6.05 10.27 -4.23
CA ASP A 26 -5.43 11.47 -4.82
C ASP A 26 -5.42 12.70 -3.90
N ASP A 27 -6.27 12.69 -2.87
CA ASP A 27 -6.33 13.66 -1.78
C ASP A 27 -5.14 13.54 -0.80
N ILE A 28 -4.47 12.38 -0.77
CA ILE A 28 -3.29 12.15 0.06
C ILE A 28 -2.04 12.61 -0.70
N PRO A 29 -1.18 13.49 -0.13
CA PRO A 29 0.03 13.93 -0.80
C PRO A 29 1.07 12.80 -0.92
N PHE A 30 1.94 12.91 -1.92
CA PHE A 30 3.15 12.08 -1.97
C PHE A 30 4.13 12.53 -0.87
N PRO A 31 4.91 11.59 -0.27
CA PRO A 31 5.05 10.18 -0.66
C PRO A 31 3.99 9.24 -0.05
N ASP A 32 3.17 9.72 0.89
CA ASP A 32 2.26 8.89 1.69
C ASP A 32 1.18 8.17 0.86
N ARG A 33 0.74 8.79 -0.23
CA ARG A 33 -0.17 8.17 -1.20
C ARG A 33 0.26 6.77 -1.65
N ASN A 34 1.56 6.56 -1.85
CA ASN A 34 2.09 5.24 -2.23
C ASN A 34 1.74 4.17 -1.19
N TRP A 35 1.75 4.54 0.09
CA TRP A 35 1.49 3.60 1.18
C TRP A 35 0.01 3.28 1.31
N TYR A 36 -0.86 4.26 1.14
CA TYR A 36 -2.31 4.02 1.06
C TYR A 36 -2.66 3.13 -0.13
N ALA A 37 -2.11 3.45 -1.31
CA ALA A 37 -2.33 2.65 -2.51
C ALA A 37 -1.84 1.21 -2.35
N LEU A 38 -0.67 0.98 -1.73
CA LEU A 38 -0.17 -0.39 -1.48
C LEU A 38 -1.01 -1.16 -0.45
N VAL A 39 -1.53 -0.50 0.59
CA VAL A 39 -2.47 -1.14 1.53
C VAL A 39 -3.77 -1.48 0.80
N ALA A 40 -4.33 -0.56 0.02
CA ALA A 40 -5.56 -0.78 -0.74
C ALA A 40 -5.41 -1.85 -1.82
N TYR A 41 -4.25 -1.92 -2.49
CA TYR A 41 -3.91 -3.01 -3.41
C TYR A 41 -3.98 -4.37 -2.71
N ASN A 42 -3.51 -4.47 -1.46
CA ASN A 42 -3.47 -5.71 -0.70
C ASN A 42 -4.83 -6.12 -0.10
N MET A 43 -5.54 -5.18 0.52
CA MET A 43 -6.75 -5.47 1.30
C MET A 43 -8.02 -4.81 0.75
N GLY A 44 -7.96 -4.13 -0.39
CA GLY A 44 -9.07 -3.45 -1.06
C GLY A 44 -9.33 -2.04 -0.50
N PRO A 45 -9.71 -1.06 -1.36
CA PRO A 45 -9.91 0.33 -0.95
C PRO A 45 -11.06 0.49 0.04
N GLY A 46 -12.16 -0.26 -0.13
CA GLY A 46 -13.29 -0.22 0.81
C GLY A 46 -12.93 -0.59 2.25
N ALA A 47 -11.89 -1.41 2.47
CA ALA A 47 -11.42 -1.74 3.81
C ALA A 47 -10.53 -0.63 4.40
N VAL A 48 -9.75 0.06 3.58
CA VAL A 48 -8.95 1.22 3.98
C VAL A 48 -9.87 2.39 4.32
N ASN A 49 -10.89 2.66 3.49
CA ASN A 49 -11.86 3.74 3.70
C ASN A 49 -12.64 3.54 5.02
N GLN A 50 -12.92 2.29 5.41
CA GLN A 50 -13.51 1.98 6.73
C GLN A 50 -12.56 2.32 7.89
N ILE A 51 -11.25 2.11 7.72
CA ILE A 51 -10.26 2.49 8.74
C ILE A 51 -10.16 4.01 8.83
N GLN A 52 -10.11 4.72 7.69
CA GLN A 52 -10.13 6.17 7.64
C GLN A 52 -11.35 6.75 8.38
N LYS A 53 -12.55 6.22 8.13
CA LYS A 53 -13.77 6.60 8.87
C LYS A 53 -13.64 6.40 10.39
N ARG A 54 -13.01 5.30 10.83
CA ARG A 54 -12.76 5.04 12.26
C ARG A 54 -11.74 5.99 12.86
N LEU A 55 -10.68 6.33 12.13
CA LEU A 55 -9.68 7.30 12.57
C LEU A 55 -10.29 8.69 12.71
N GLN A 56 -11.08 9.11 11.72
CA GLN A 56 -11.83 10.37 11.77
C GLN A 56 -12.76 10.43 12.98
N ALA A 57 -13.50 9.35 13.26
CA ALA A 57 -14.36 9.25 14.44
C ALA A 57 -13.59 9.30 15.78
N GLN A 58 -12.29 8.99 15.77
CA GLN A 58 -11.39 9.13 16.92
C GLN A 58 -10.72 10.51 17.00
N GLY A 59 -11.08 11.45 16.11
CA GLY A 59 -10.45 12.77 16.03
C GLY A 59 -9.02 12.75 15.47
N LYS A 60 -8.63 11.65 14.80
CA LYS A 60 -7.32 11.52 14.14
C LYS A 60 -7.44 11.85 12.67
N ASP A 61 -6.41 12.47 12.12
CA ASP A 61 -6.30 12.70 10.68
C ASP A 61 -6.21 11.35 9.93
N PRO A 62 -7.22 10.99 9.12
CA PRO A 62 -7.26 9.73 8.40
C PRO A 62 -6.34 9.69 7.18
N ASN A 63 -5.72 10.82 6.79
CA ASN A 63 -4.84 10.95 5.64
C ASN A 63 -3.36 10.95 6.05
N GLN A 64 -3.07 11.07 7.35
CA GLN A 64 -1.72 10.86 7.89
C GLN A 64 -1.35 9.37 7.92
N TRP A 65 -0.31 8.99 7.16
CA TRP A 65 0.14 7.59 7.08
C TRP A 65 0.39 6.93 8.44
N VAL A 66 0.99 7.67 9.38
CA VAL A 66 1.30 7.17 10.73
C VAL A 66 0.04 6.69 11.46
N ASN A 67 -1.11 7.36 11.27
CA ASN A 67 -2.37 6.98 11.92
C ASN A 67 -2.93 5.69 11.34
N LEU A 68 -2.94 5.55 10.00
CA LEU A 68 -3.35 4.32 9.32
C LEU A 68 -2.44 3.14 9.71
N TYR A 69 -1.12 3.34 9.66
CA TYR A 69 -0.15 2.32 9.99
C TYR A 69 -0.30 1.84 11.45
N ASN A 70 -0.42 2.77 12.39
CA ASN A 70 -0.61 2.45 13.81
C ASN A 70 -1.92 1.70 14.07
N TYR A 71 -2.99 2.04 13.34
CA TYR A 71 -4.25 1.30 13.41
C TYR A 71 -4.05 -0.15 12.95
N LEU A 72 -3.44 -0.36 11.78
CA LEU A 72 -3.20 -1.70 11.25
C LEU A 72 -2.32 -2.51 12.19
N GLN A 73 -1.23 -1.92 12.68
CA GLN A 73 -0.26 -2.57 13.56
C GLN A 73 -0.89 -2.99 14.90
N SER A 74 -1.69 -2.13 15.51
CA SER A 74 -2.37 -2.41 16.79
C SER A 74 -3.43 -3.51 16.67
N ASN A 75 -4.00 -3.69 15.48
CA ASN A 75 -5.12 -4.62 15.24
C ASN A 75 -4.70 -5.90 14.49
N LYS A 76 -3.43 -6.05 14.09
CA LYS A 76 -2.98 -7.18 13.24
C LYS A 76 -3.11 -8.56 13.89
N THR A 77 -3.11 -8.64 15.21
CA THR A 77 -3.28 -9.92 15.93
C THR A 77 -4.72 -10.41 15.88
N ARG A 78 -5.67 -9.48 15.75
CA ARG A 78 -7.11 -9.76 15.70
C ARG A 78 -7.65 -9.85 14.27
N ASN A 79 -6.90 -9.36 13.29
CA ASN A 79 -7.32 -9.35 11.89
C ASN A 79 -6.16 -9.73 10.95
N GLY A 80 -6.28 -10.90 10.32
CA GLY A 80 -5.28 -11.44 9.40
C GLY A 80 -5.04 -10.57 8.17
N ARG A 81 -6.05 -9.83 7.68
CA ARG A 81 -5.89 -8.90 6.54
C ARG A 81 -4.99 -7.73 6.91
N TYR A 82 -5.10 -7.21 8.13
CA TYR A 82 -4.23 -6.12 8.59
C TYR A 82 -2.79 -6.61 8.76
N LYS A 83 -2.61 -7.84 9.26
CA LYS A 83 -1.28 -8.47 9.32
C LYS A 83 -0.65 -8.61 7.94
N GLN A 84 -1.42 -9.08 6.96
CA GLN A 84 -0.95 -9.22 5.57
C GLN A 84 -0.61 -7.88 4.95
N ALA A 85 -1.45 -6.85 5.11
CA ALA A 85 -1.20 -5.51 4.57
C ALA A 85 0.09 -4.88 5.13
N VAL A 86 0.30 -4.95 6.45
CA VAL A 86 1.53 -4.46 7.08
C VAL A 86 2.76 -5.20 6.53
N GLN A 87 2.70 -6.53 6.43
CA GLN A 87 3.79 -7.33 5.89
C GLN A 87 4.07 -7.00 4.42
N TYR A 88 3.02 -6.82 3.62
CA TYR A 88 3.11 -6.49 2.20
C TYR A 88 3.83 -5.16 1.96
N VAL A 89 3.38 -4.08 2.60
CA VAL A 89 4.01 -2.75 2.50
C VAL A 89 5.46 -2.79 2.98
N THR A 90 5.72 -3.47 4.11
CA THR A 90 7.07 -3.57 4.67
C THR A 90 8.04 -4.27 3.72
N ARG A 91 7.60 -5.38 3.08
CA ARG A 91 8.42 -6.11 2.11
C ARG A 91 8.69 -5.30 0.85
N ILE A 92 7.68 -4.62 0.30
CA ILE A 92 7.86 -3.78 -0.88
C ILE A 92 8.86 -2.65 -0.61
N ARG A 93 8.76 -1.98 0.54
CA ARG A 93 9.76 -0.99 0.95
C ARG A 93 11.16 -1.58 1.00
N ALA A 94 11.33 -2.74 1.64
CA ALA A 94 12.63 -3.41 1.72
C ALA A 94 13.19 -3.75 0.32
N TYR A 95 12.37 -4.25 -0.59
CA TYR A 95 12.80 -4.54 -1.97
C TYR A 95 13.15 -3.27 -2.74
N LEU A 96 12.36 -2.21 -2.64
CA LEU A 96 12.65 -0.93 -3.30
C LEU A 96 13.98 -0.33 -2.81
N GLU A 97 14.22 -0.35 -1.50
CA GLU A 97 15.50 0.12 -0.94
C GLU A 97 16.68 -0.74 -1.39
N HIS A 98 16.50 -2.07 -1.46
CA HIS A 98 17.53 -2.96 -1.98
C HIS A 98 17.84 -2.71 -3.46
N ILE A 99 16.82 -2.55 -4.31
CA ILE A 99 16.97 -2.26 -5.74
C ILE A 99 17.66 -0.91 -5.95
N LYS A 100 17.23 0.14 -5.23
CA LYS A 100 17.88 1.46 -5.31
C LYS A 100 19.36 1.38 -4.93
N THR A 101 19.66 0.72 -3.80
CA THR A 101 21.04 0.56 -3.33
C THR A 101 21.90 -0.21 -4.33
N ALA A 102 21.36 -1.29 -4.93
CA ALA A 102 22.05 -2.05 -5.96
C ALA A 102 22.32 -1.21 -7.22
N GLN A 103 21.31 -0.45 -7.68
CA GLN A 103 21.47 0.44 -8.83
C GLN A 103 22.51 1.54 -8.60
N THR A 104 22.51 2.14 -7.40
CA THR A 104 23.52 3.13 -7.03
C THR A 104 24.94 2.55 -7.07
N ARG A 105 25.13 1.28 -6.67
CA ARG A 105 26.44 0.61 -6.72
C ARG A 105 26.92 0.28 -8.13
N ILE A 106 26.02 0.10 -9.10
CA ILE A 106 26.35 -0.22 -10.50
C ILE A 106 26.68 1.05 -11.28
N ASN A 107 26.16 2.20 -10.86
CA ASN A 107 26.34 3.49 -11.52
C ASN A 107 27.58 4.28 -11.01
N ILE A 108 28.50 3.63 -10.29
CA ILE A 108 29.78 4.17 -9.79
C ILE A 108 30.89 3.26 -10.31
#